data_AF-A0A6G2DPW4-F1
#
_entry.id   AF-A0A6G2DPW4-F1
#
_cell.length_a   1.000
_cell.length_b   1.000
_cell.length_c   1.000
_cell.angle_alpha   90.00
_cell.angle_beta   90.00
_cell.angle_gamma   90.00
#
_symmetry.space_group_name_H-M   'P 1'
#
loop_
_entity.id
_entity.type
_entity.pdbx_description
1 polymer ?
#
loop_
_entity_poly.entity_id
_entity_poly.type
_entity_poly.pdbx_seq_one_letter_code
_entity_poly.pdbx_strand_id
1 'polypeptide(L)'
;QYGDSVEIIWAFNDPNKFKKELPKEIVTCRYRSFNHLIYRITSKVYVCNFLQAIEIPKRKGQLEIQTWHGGGCYKKVGVAEKGRQAAYVKRQRMHVEETDL
;
A
#
# COMPACT_ATOMS: atom_id res chain seq x y z
N GLN A 1 -15.28 -4.89 -19.93
CA GLN A 1 -15.73 -5.13 -18.55
C GLN A 1 -14.63 -5.90 -17.84
N TYR A 2 -13.92 -5.27 -16.89
CA TYR A 2 -12.88 -5.96 -16.09
C TYR A 2 -13.34 -6.27 -14.65
N GLY A 3 -14.45 -5.67 -14.22
CA GLY A 3 -14.95 -5.74 -12.83
C GLY A 3 -15.29 -7.14 -12.35
N ASP A 4 -15.80 -8.02 -13.23
CA ASP A 4 -16.22 -9.37 -12.83
C ASP A 4 -15.05 -10.37 -12.73
N SER A 5 -13.84 -9.95 -13.12
CA SER A 5 -12.65 -10.82 -13.18
C SER A 5 -11.57 -10.49 -12.15
N VAL A 6 -11.79 -9.48 -11.30
CA VAL A 6 -10.79 -8.97 -10.36
C VAL A 6 -11.40 -8.85 -8.96
N GLU A 7 -10.77 -9.49 -7.99
CA GLU A 7 -11.08 -9.29 -6.58
C GLU A 7 -10.38 -8.02 -6.07
N ILE A 8 -11.15 -7.11 -5.47
CA ILE A 8 -10.64 -5.86 -4.91
C ILE A 8 -10.68 -5.95 -3.40
N ILE A 9 -9.51 -5.79 -2.78
CA ILE A 9 -9.35 -5.75 -1.33
C ILE A 9 -8.95 -4.35 -0.91
N TRP A 10 -9.67 -3.77 0.04
CA TRP A 10 -9.35 -2.48 0.63
C TRP A 10 -8.98 -2.62 2.11
N ALA A 11 -7.80 -2.13 2.48
CA ALA A 11 -7.31 -2.17 3.84
C ALA A 11 -7.61 -0.85 4.58
N PHE A 12 -8.35 -0.93 5.69
CA PHE A 12 -8.70 0.23 6.52
C PHE A 12 -8.24 0.05 7.96
N ASN A 13 -8.03 1.14 8.71
CA ASN A 13 -7.81 1.05 10.16
C ASN A 13 -9.05 0.49 10.89
N ASP A 14 -10.23 0.88 10.43
CA ASP A 14 -11.53 0.35 10.83
C ASP A 14 -12.34 -0.06 9.58
N PRO A 15 -12.40 -1.36 9.24
CA PRO A 15 -13.10 -1.87 8.06
C PRO A 15 -14.61 -1.70 8.10
N ASN A 16 -15.21 -1.58 9.29
CA ASN A 16 -16.66 -1.47 9.43
C ASN A 16 -17.18 -0.08 9.10
N LYS A 17 -16.31 0.94 9.25
CA LYS A 17 -16.67 2.34 9.02
C LYS A 17 -17.20 2.61 7.60
N PHE A 18 -16.61 1.98 6.59
CA PHE A 18 -16.92 2.26 5.17
C PHE A 18 -17.76 1.17 4.51
N LYS A 19 -18.15 0.12 5.24
CA LYS A 19 -18.83 -1.05 4.67
C LYS A 19 -20.16 -0.72 3.98
N LYS A 20 -20.83 0.37 4.38
CA LYS A 20 -22.10 0.83 3.78
C LYS A 20 -21.91 1.67 2.51
N GLU A 21 -20.75 2.28 2.34
CA GLU A 21 -20.45 3.22 1.25
C GLU A 21 -19.74 2.53 0.07
N LEU A 22 -19.16 1.35 0.33
CA LEU A 22 -18.44 0.58 -0.67
C LEU A 22 -19.38 -0.39 -1.42
N PRO A 23 -19.11 -0.65 -2.73
CA PRO A 23 -19.72 -1.76 -3.45
C PRO A 23 -19.55 -3.08 -2.69
N LYS A 24 -20.55 -3.96 -2.77
CA LYS A 24 -20.60 -5.21 -2.00
C LYS A 24 -19.49 -6.19 -2.39
N GLU A 25 -18.94 -6.00 -3.59
CA GLU A 25 -17.89 -6.80 -4.21
C GLU A 25 -16.50 -6.46 -3.65
N ILE A 26 -16.35 -5.31 -2.98
CA ILE A 26 -15.07 -4.93 -2.35
C ILE A 26 -14.94 -5.61 -0.99
N VAL A 27 -13.92 -6.44 -0.86
CA VAL A 27 -13.55 -7.06 0.41
C VAL A 27 -12.80 -6.03 1.25
N THR A 28 -13.20 -5.86 2.51
CA THR A 28 -12.50 -4.97 3.44
C THR A 28 -11.73 -5.78 4.49
N CYS A 29 -10.54 -5.32 4.83
CA CYS A 29 -9.74 -5.92 5.91
C CYS A 29 -9.08 -4.84 6.77
N ARG A 30 -8.69 -5.21 7.99
CA ARG A 30 -8.00 -4.29 8.88
C ARG A 30 -6.55 -4.13 8.45
N TYR A 31 -6.09 -2.90 8.29
CA TYR A 31 -4.71 -2.61 7.94
C TYR A 31 -3.75 -3.23 8.96
N ARG A 32 -2.71 -3.92 8.46
CA ARG A 32 -1.72 -4.69 9.24
C ARG A 32 -2.31 -5.82 10.11
N SER A 33 -3.54 -6.26 9.85
CA SER A 33 -4.04 -7.53 10.37
C SER A 33 -3.47 -8.71 9.60
N PHE A 34 -3.57 -9.91 10.17
CA PHE A 34 -3.17 -11.15 9.50
C PHE A 34 -3.79 -11.29 8.09
N ASN A 35 -5.08 -10.99 7.94
CA ASN A 35 -5.75 -11.00 6.64
C ASN A 35 -5.11 -10.02 5.64
N HIS A 36 -4.81 -8.79 6.08
CA HIS A 36 -4.12 -7.82 5.22
C HIS A 36 -2.74 -8.33 4.77
N LEU A 37 -1.99 -8.98 5.67
CA LEU A 37 -0.68 -9.55 5.33
C LEU A 37 -0.82 -10.68 4.31
N ILE A 38 -1.81 -11.57 4.47
CA ILE A 38 -2.11 -12.63 3.49
C ILE A 38 -2.44 -12.00 2.12
N TYR A 39 -3.37 -11.03 2.07
CA TYR A 39 -3.73 -10.36 0.82
C TYR A 39 -2.55 -9.63 0.17
N ARG A 40 -1.67 -8.98 0.95
CA ARG A 40 -0.44 -8.36 0.45
C ARG A 40 0.49 -9.37 -0.22
N ILE A 41 0.64 -10.58 0.34
CA ILE A 41 1.51 -11.63 -0.20
C ILE A 41 0.91 -12.27 -1.47
N THR A 42 -0.41 -12.45 -1.50
CA THR A 42 -1.08 -13.22 -2.55
C THR A 42 -1.54 -12.37 -3.73
N SER A 43 -1.84 -11.09 -3.54
CA SER A 43 -2.37 -10.23 -4.60
C SER A 43 -1.39 -10.12 -5.77
N LYS A 44 -1.91 -9.96 -7.00
CA LYS A 44 -1.06 -9.72 -8.18
C LYS A 44 -0.63 -8.26 -8.28
N VAL A 45 -1.46 -7.35 -7.79
CA VAL A 45 -1.23 -5.90 -7.79
C VAL A 45 -1.42 -5.39 -6.37
N TYR A 46 -0.53 -4.49 -5.93
CA TYR A 46 -0.66 -3.76 -4.68
C TYR A 46 -0.58 -2.26 -4.96
N VAL A 47 -1.58 -1.50 -4.49
CA VAL A 47 -1.68 -0.06 -4.75
C VAL A 47 -1.61 0.70 -3.44
N CYS A 48 -0.80 1.74 -3.39
CA CYS A 48 -0.66 2.59 -2.22
C CYS A 48 -0.29 4.04 -2.57
N ASN A 49 -0.52 4.95 -1.63
CA ASN A 49 -0.23 6.39 -1.76
C ASN A 49 0.75 6.91 -0.70
N PHE A 50 1.22 6.02 0.17
CA PHE A 50 2.16 6.31 1.25
C PHE A 50 3.06 5.10 1.51
N LEU A 51 4.09 5.29 2.34
CA LEU A 51 4.93 4.22 2.87
C LEU A 51 4.06 3.12 3.50
N GLN A 52 4.00 1.97 2.84
CA GLN A 52 3.15 0.83 3.20
C GLN A 52 4.00 -0.38 3.63
N ALA A 53 3.37 -1.54 3.84
CA ALA A 53 3.84 -2.69 4.61
C ALA A 53 5.11 -3.42 4.08
N ILE A 54 6.22 -2.72 4.03
CA ILE A 54 7.61 -3.17 3.81
C ILE A 54 8.15 -4.18 4.81
N GLU A 55 7.36 -4.58 5.80
CA GLU A 55 7.72 -5.73 6.63
C GLU A 55 7.63 -7.04 5.85
N ILE A 56 6.91 -7.05 4.73
CA ILE A 56 6.74 -8.18 3.84
C ILE A 56 7.31 -7.83 2.47
N PRO A 57 8.35 -8.54 2.01
CA PRO A 57 8.94 -8.23 0.74
C PRO A 57 8.02 -8.59 -0.43
N LYS A 58 8.13 -7.86 -1.53
CA LYS A 58 7.38 -8.11 -2.76
C LYS A 58 7.70 -9.50 -3.33
N ARG A 59 6.68 -10.31 -3.61
CA ARG A 59 6.82 -11.62 -4.27
C ARG A 59 7.11 -11.45 -5.77
N LYS A 60 7.91 -12.36 -6.33
CA LYS A 60 8.16 -12.44 -7.78
C LYS A 60 6.84 -12.47 -8.57
N GLY A 61 6.70 -11.52 -9.49
CA GLY A 61 5.53 -11.39 -10.37
C GLY A 61 4.38 -10.55 -9.80
N GLN A 62 4.54 -9.93 -8.63
CA GLN A 62 3.65 -8.87 -8.16
C GLN A 62 4.01 -7.52 -8.77
N LEU A 63 3.00 -6.69 -8.99
CA LEU A 63 3.12 -5.29 -9.41
C LEU A 63 2.80 -4.37 -8.23
N GLU A 64 3.74 -3.50 -7.86
CA GLU A 64 3.56 -2.53 -6.78
C GLU A 64 3.48 -1.10 -7.32
N ILE A 65 2.34 -0.45 -7.09
CA ILE A 65 2.00 0.88 -7.60
C ILE A 65 1.94 1.86 -6.43
N GLN A 66 2.77 2.90 -6.50
CA GLN A 66 2.85 3.98 -5.54
C GLN A 66 2.40 5.30 -6.18
N THR A 67 1.18 5.71 -5.89
CA THR A 67 0.60 6.93 -6.48
C THR A 67 1.16 8.21 -5.87
N TRP A 68 1.86 8.12 -4.75
CA TRP A 68 2.18 9.26 -3.89
C TRP A 68 0.90 10.00 -3.44
N HIS A 69 1.06 11.15 -2.77
CA HIS A 69 -0.07 11.95 -2.29
C HIS A 69 0.17 13.47 -2.37
N GLY A 70 1.18 13.92 -3.12
CA GLY A 70 1.55 15.33 -3.23
C GLY A 70 1.85 15.75 -4.67
N GLY A 71 1.08 16.71 -5.19
CA GLY A 71 1.20 17.18 -6.59
C GLY A 71 2.21 18.30 -6.84
N GLY A 72 2.90 18.82 -5.81
CA GLY A 72 3.75 20.01 -5.95
C GLY A 72 5.06 20.04 -5.15
N CYS A 73 5.39 18.98 -4.40
CA CYS A 73 6.66 18.82 -3.66
C CYS A 73 7.22 20.10 -2.99
N TYR A 74 6.36 20.92 -2.38
CA TYR A 74 6.74 22.23 -1.82
C TYR A 74 7.75 22.13 -0.65
N LYS A 75 7.72 21.01 0.07
CA LYS A 75 8.67 20.69 1.15
C LYS A 75 9.62 19.60 0.67
N LYS A 76 10.89 19.67 1.12
CA LYS A 76 11.84 18.57 0.93
C LYS A 76 11.32 17.34 1.67
N VAL A 77 11.11 16.26 0.92
CA VAL A 77 10.63 14.98 1.44
C VAL A 77 11.53 13.84 0.96
N GLY A 78 11.40 12.70 1.60
CA GLY A 78 12.12 11.50 1.23
C GLY A 78 13.64 11.64 1.39
N VAL A 79 14.41 11.35 0.33
CA VAL A 79 15.89 11.38 0.40
C VAL A 79 16.47 12.77 0.71
N ALA A 80 15.72 13.83 0.42
CA ALA A 80 16.12 15.21 0.70
C ALA A 80 15.77 15.68 2.12
N GLU A 81 15.02 14.86 2.88
CA GLU A 81 14.62 15.18 4.25
C GLU A 81 15.77 14.90 5.23
N LYS A 82 15.99 15.81 6.19
CA LYS A 82 17.05 15.70 7.21
C LYS A 82 16.45 15.34 8.58
N GLY A 83 17.25 14.70 9.45
CA GLY A 83 16.88 14.47 10.85
C GLY A 83 15.87 13.33 11.11
N ARG A 84 15.66 12.43 10.15
CA ARG A 84 14.84 11.23 10.34
C ARG A 84 15.61 10.12 11.03
N GLN A 85 14.89 9.31 11.80
CA GLN A 85 15.44 8.09 12.43
C GLN A 85 15.91 7.08 11.37
N ALA A 86 17.02 6.38 11.64
CA ALA A 86 17.60 5.40 10.72
C ALA A 86 16.61 4.32 10.27
N ALA A 87 15.73 3.86 11.18
CA ALA A 87 14.68 2.89 10.86
C ALA A 87 13.69 3.41 9.82
N TYR A 88 13.34 4.70 9.86
CA TYR A 88 12.49 5.31 8.84
C TYR A 88 13.19 5.37 7.48
N VAL A 89 14.46 5.78 7.46
CA VAL A 89 15.26 5.86 6.23
C VAL A 89 15.43 4.48 5.58
N LYS A 90 15.74 3.45 6.38
CA LYS A 90 15.82 2.05 5.89
C LYS A 90 14.48 1.63 5.27
N ARG A 91 13.39 1.92 5.98
CA ARG A 91 12.04 1.58 5.55
C ARG A 91 11.66 2.24 4.22
N GLN A 92 12.00 3.51 4.07
CA GLN A 92 11.80 4.21 2.82
C GLN A 92 12.58 3.59 1.66
N ARG A 93 13.86 3.25 1.87
CA ARG A 93 14.70 2.62 0.84
C ARG A 93 14.10 1.29 0.36
N MET A 94 13.71 0.42 1.30
CA MET A 94 13.07 -0.85 0.96
C MET A 94 11.80 -0.64 0.12
N HIS A 95 10.94 0.33 0.47
CA HIS A 95 9.74 0.59 -0.32
C HIS A 95 10.04 1.08 -1.74
N VAL A 96 11.05 1.96 -1.89
CA VAL A 96 11.48 2.48 -3.19
C VAL A 96 12.03 1.37 -4.07
N GLU A 97 12.77 0.42 -3.49
CA GLU A 97 13.30 -0.76 -4.20
C GLU A 97 12.18 -1.71 -4.70
N GLU A 98 11.05 -1.76 -4.00
CA GLU A 98 9.93 -2.65 -4.35
C GLU A 98 8.92 -2.03 -5.31
N THR A 99 8.83 -0.70 -5.35
CA THR A 99 7.88 0.04 -6.19
C THR A 99 8.23 -0.12 -7.67
N ASP A 100 7.24 -0.51 -8.48
CA ASP A 100 7.39 -0.60 -9.94
C ASP A 100 6.89 0.64 -10.66
N LEU A 101 5.83 1.28 -10.14
CA LEU A 101 5.14 2.43 -10.74
C LEU A 101 4.87 3.53 -9.71
#